data_AF-A0A1E1F4V3-F1
#
_entry.id   AF-A0A1E1F4V3-F1
#
_cell.length_a   1.000
_cell.length_b   1.000
_cell.length_c   1.000
_cell.angle_alpha   90.00
_cell.angle_beta   90.00
_cell.angle_gamma   90.00
#
_symmetry.space_group_name_H-M   'P 1'
#
loop_
_entity.id
_entity.type
_entity.pdbx_description
1 polymer ?
#
loop_
_entity_poly.entity_id
_entity_poly.type
_entity_poly.pdbx_seq_one_letter_code
_entity_poly.pdbx_strand_id
1 'polypeptide(L)'
;MGSFYRSQHELVFVWKVGSAPHLNTVELGKNGRYRTNVWNYRGATKTGADAELAMHPTVKPVPMIMDDIKDTSRIGEIVLDPFGGSGSTLIAAEKTKRRGRLIEYEPGYCEVTIRRWQMITHKAAILETTGEKYVDVQKRRAADMEKAANAALERSEG
;
A
#
# COMPACT_ATOMS: atom_id res chain seq x y z
N MET A 1 3.24 -16.77 -25.53
CA MET A 1 4.03 -18.03 -25.50
C MET A 1 4.72 -18.13 -24.16
N GLY A 2 4.51 -19.21 -23.41
CA GLY A 2 5.17 -19.44 -22.12
C GLY A 2 6.34 -20.40 -22.26
N SER A 3 7.43 -20.13 -21.56
CA SER A 3 8.58 -21.02 -21.37
C SER A 3 8.17 -22.34 -20.66
N PHE A 4 9.01 -23.38 -20.77
CA PHE A 4 8.85 -24.68 -20.09
C PHE A 4 8.79 -24.55 -18.56
N TYR A 5 9.50 -23.58 -17.97
CA TYR A 5 9.51 -23.35 -16.52
C TYR A 5 8.65 -22.16 -16.12
N ARG A 6 7.93 -22.29 -15.00
CA ARG A 6 7.25 -21.17 -14.34
C ARG A 6 8.25 -20.48 -13.42
N SER A 7 8.40 -19.16 -13.56
CA SER A 7 9.14 -18.38 -12.56
C SER A 7 8.41 -18.50 -11.21
N GLN A 8 9.16 -18.84 -10.16
CA GLN A 8 8.68 -18.89 -8.79
C GLN A 8 9.29 -17.80 -7.90
N HIS A 9 10.09 -16.91 -8.47
CA HIS A 9 10.80 -15.90 -7.71
C HIS A 9 10.65 -14.51 -8.34
N GLU A 10 10.74 -13.52 -7.47
CA GLU A 10 11.02 -12.13 -7.78
C GLU A 10 12.25 -11.71 -6.98
N LEU A 11 13.00 -10.71 -7.45
CA LEU A 11 14.16 -10.20 -6.75
C LEU A 11 13.82 -8.92 -5.99
N VAL A 12 14.33 -8.81 -4.76
CA VAL A 12 14.30 -7.59 -3.95
C VAL A 12 15.72 -7.13 -3.74
N PHE A 13 16.01 -5.88 -4.08
CA PHE A 13 17.32 -5.28 -3.87
C PHE A 13 17.29 -4.36 -2.66
N VAL A 14 18.27 -4.51 -1.76
CA VAL A 14 18.37 -3.76 -0.51
C VAL A 14 19.65 -2.93 -0.51
N TRP A 15 19.52 -1.63 -0.29
CA TRP A 15 20.64 -0.70 -0.29
C TRP A 15 20.59 0.26 0.90
N LYS A 16 21.77 0.76 1.31
CA LYS A 16 21.93 1.81 2.32
C LYS A 16 22.41 3.08 1.62
N VAL A 17 21.68 4.17 1.84
CA VAL A 17 22.10 5.51 1.40
C VAL A 17 23.02 6.12 2.48
N GLY A 18 24.14 6.69 2.04
CA GLY A 18 25.15 7.31 2.91
C GLY A 18 26.08 6.31 3.61
N SER A 19 26.98 6.81 4.46
CA SER A 19 28.08 6.03 5.06
C SER A 19 27.79 5.45 6.45
N ALA A 20 26.66 5.80 7.07
CA ALA A 20 26.32 5.25 8.39
C ALA A 20 26.14 3.72 8.35
N PRO A 21 26.50 2.98 9.42
CA PRO A 21 26.35 1.54 9.48
C PRO A 21 24.93 1.06 9.17
N HIS A 22 24.81 -0.17 8.67
CA HIS A 22 23.52 -0.82 8.49
C HIS A 22 22.80 -0.96 9.83
N LEU A 23 21.51 -0.62 9.84
CA LEU A 23 20.64 -1.00 10.94
C LEU A 23 20.47 -2.51 10.92
N ASN A 24 20.72 -3.17 12.05
CA ASN A 24 20.50 -4.60 12.23
C ASN A 24 19.57 -4.80 13.44
N THR A 25 18.26 -4.74 13.20
CA THR A 25 17.24 -5.05 14.22
C THR A 25 16.94 -6.54 14.32
N VAL A 26 17.44 -7.36 13.38
CA VAL A 26 17.24 -8.81 13.38
C VAL A 26 18.04 -9.45 14.50
N GLU A 27 19.26 -8.95 14.74
CA GLU A 27 20.19 -9.49 15.72
C GLU A 27 20.31 -11.02 15.59
N LEU A 28 20.70 -11.47 14.39
CA LEU A 28 20.71 -12.89 13.98
C LEU A 28 21.16 -13.83 15.11
N GLY A 29 20.28 -14.76 15.48
CA GLY A 29 20.53 -15.78 16.50
C GLY A 29 20.37 -15.32 17.95
N LYS A 30 20.31 -14.02 18.25
CA LYS A 30 20.17 -13.52 19.63
C LYS A 30 18.75 -13.64 20.16
N ASN A 31 17.75 -13.27 19.35
CA ASN A 31 16.34 -13.18 19.78
C ASN A 31 15.44 -14.22 19.09
N GLY A 32 16.00 -15.32 18.60
CA GLY A 32 15.26 -16.38 17.92
C GLY A 32 14.73 -16.04 16.52
N ARG A 33 14.93 -14.81 16.02
CA ARG A 33 14.65 -14.46 14.63
C ARG A 33 15.78 -14.94 13.72
N TYR A 34 15.45 -15.85 12.82
CA TYR A 34 16.34 -16.32 11.76
C TYR A 34 15.88 -15.72 10.43
N ARG A 35 16.80 -15.08 9.69
CA ARG A 35 16.53 -14.50 8.37
C ARG A 35 17.55 -14.99 7.36
N THR A 36 17.07 -15.37 6.19
CA THR A 36 17.85 -15.80 5.02
C THR A 36 17.70 -14.79 3.90
N ASN A 37 18.52 -14.89 2.85
CA ASN A 37 18.38 -14.11 1.62
C ASN A 37 17.37 -14.71 0.63
N VAL A 38 16.77 -15.85 0.96
CA VAL A 38 15.64 -16.46 0.23
C VAL A 38 14.40 -16.37 1.11
N TRP A 39 13.38 -15.68 0.63
CA TRP A 39 12.14 -15.40 1.35
C TRP A 39 10.98 -16.15 0.72
N ASN A 40 10.30 -17.00 1.50
CA ASN A 40 9.17 -17.80 1.02
C ASN A 40 7.86 -17.20 1.51
N TYR A 41 7.15 -16.49 0.63
CA TYR A 41 5.82 -15.95 0.89
C TYR A 41 4.85 -16.36 -0.23
N ARG A 42 3.60 -16.58 0.14
CA ARG A 42 2.53 -16.86 -0.83
C ARG A 42 2.23 -15.59 -1.64
N GLY A 43 2.21 -15.69 -2.96
CA GLY A 43 1.78 -14.60 -3.83
C GLY A 43 0.28 -14.32 -3.75
N ALA A 44 -0.15 -13.19 -4.30
CA ALA A 44 -1.55 -12.77 -4.31
C ALA A 44 -2.44 -13.73 -5.14
N THR A 45 -3.68 -13.94 -4.68
CA THR A 45 -4.64 -14.86 -5.31
C THR A 45 -5.83 -14.11 -5.93
N LYS A 46 -6.42 -14.67 -7.01
CA LYS A 46 -7.62 -14.11 -7.68
C LYS A 46 -8.94 -14.52 -7.03
N THR A 47 -8.94 -15.59 -6.24
CA THR A 47 -10.16 -16.24 -5.74
C THR A 47 -10.03 -16.57 -4.25
N GLY A 48 -11.16 -16.78 -3.59
CA GLY A 48 -11.24 -17.06 -2.15
C GLY A 48 -11.40 -15.80 -1.29
N ALA A 49 -11.37 -15.98 0.03
CA ALA A 49 -11.52 -14.88 0.99
C ALA A 49 -10.41 -13.81 0.85
N ASP A 50 -9.24 -14.20 0.34
CA ASP A 50 -8.08 -13.35 0.09
C ASP A 50 -7.91 -13.04 -1.41
N ALA A 51 -8.99 -12.70 -2.13
CA ALA A 51 -8.96 -12.35 -3.56
C ALA A 51 -8.24 -11.01 -3.83
N GLU A 52 -6.98 -10.89 -3.43
CA GLU A 52 -6.16 -9.70 -3.51
C GLU A 52 -6.00 -9.16 -4.93
N LEU A 53 -5.97 -10.05 -5.92
CA LEU A 53 -5.88 -9.65 -7.33
C LEU A 53 -7.17 -9.05 -7.88
N ALA A 54 -8.30 -9.15 -7.18
CA ALA A 54 -9.50 -8.36 -7.50
C ALA A 54 -9.35 -6.89 -7.09
N MET A 55 -8.42 -6.58 -6.17
CA MET A 55 -8.15 -5.21 -5.71
C MET A 55 -7.11 -4.49 -6.56
N HIS A 56 -6.06 -5.18 -7.02
CA HIS A 56 -5.01 -4.62 -7.87
C HIS A 56 -4.28 -5.76 -8.62
N PRO A 57 -3.83 -5.57 -9.86
CA PRO A 57 -3.20 -6.63 -10.66
C PRO A 57 -1.89 -7.18 -10.08
N THR A 58 -1.20 -6.43 -9.22
CA THR A 58 0.13 -6.79 -8.67
C THR A 58 0.25 -6.58 -7.16
N VAL A 59 -0.74 -7.01 -6.36
CA VAL A 59 -0.66 -6.92 -4.90
C VAL A 59 0.56 -7.67 -4.36
N LYS A 60 1.36 -6.99 -3.53
CA LYS A 60 2.47 -7.61 -2.79
C LYS A 60 2.01 -8.12 -1.43
N PRO A 61 2.52 -9.27 -0.95
CA PRO A 61 2.12 -9.85 0.33
C PRO A 61 2.48 -8.93 1.51
N VAL A 62 1.48 -8.52 2.30
CA VAL A 62 1.67 -7.66 3.47
C VAL A 62 2.64 -8.26 4.50
N PRO A 63 2.61 -9.55 4.84
CA PRO A 63 3.56 -10.13 5.80
C PRO A 63 5.02 -9.98 5.39
N MET A 64 5.32 -10.12 4.10
CA MET A 64 6.67 -9.92 3.56
C MET A 64 7.15 -8.48 3.80
N ILE A 65 6.31 -7.49 3.49
CA ILE A 65 6.65 -6.08 3.69
C ILE A 65 6.77 -5.74 5.18
N MET A 66 5.93 -6.33 6.05
CA MET A 66 6.06 -6.14 7.50
C MET A 66 7.41 -6.63 8.02
N ASP A 67 7.87 -7.77 7.50
CA ASP A 67 9.14 -8.36 7.88
C ASP A 67 10.34 -7.55 7.36
N ASP A 68 10.25 -6.95 6.18
CA ASP A 68 11.25 -6.02 5.64
C ASP A 68 11.32 -4.71 6.45
N ILE A 69 10.16 -4.09 6.70
CA ILE A 69 10.07 -2.87 7.53
C ILE A 69 10.67 -3.11 8.93
N LYS A 70 10.41 -4.27 9.53
CA LYS A 70 10.95 -4.59 10.87
C LYS A 70 12.46 -4.70 10.88
N ASP A 71 13.06 -5.15 9.78
CA ASP A 71 14.50 -5.39 9.67
C ASP A 71 15.27 -4.08 9.40
N THR A 72 14.62 -3.11 8.77
CA THR A 72 15.27 -1.90 8.23
C THR A 72 14.81 -0.58 8.87
N SER A 73 13.90 -0.62 9.85
CA SER A 73 13.41 0.58 10.55
C SER A 73 13.08 0.32 12.02
N ARG A 74 12.92 1.39 12.79
CA ARG A 74 12.42 1.39 14.17
C ARG A 74 10.95 1.83 14.24
N ILE A 75 10.31 1.53 15.37
CA ILE A 75 8.95 2.01 15.67
C ILE A 75 8.91 3.55 15.57
N GLY A 76 7.86 4.08 14.94
CA GLY A 76 7.66 5.52 14.73
C GLY A 76 8.43 6.13 13.55
N GLU A 77 9.38 5.41 12.96
CA GLU A 77 10.07 5.87 11.75
C GLU A 77 9.13 5.86 10.52
N ILE A 78 9.54 6.59 9.49
CA ILE A 78 8.77 6.78 8.25
C ILE A 78 9.14 5.69 7.25
N VAL A 79 8.13 5.09 6.63
CA VAL A 79 8.27 4.21 5.47
C VAL A 79 7.64 4.91 4.27
N LEU A 80 8.47 5.26 3.29
CA LEU A 80 8.03 5.90 2.04
C LEU A 80 7.85 4.85 0.95
N ASP A 81 6.71 4.91 0.26
CA ASP A 81 6.44 4.10 -0.92
C ASP A 81 5.94 5.01 -2.07
N PRO A 82 6.78 5.27 -3.08
CA PRO A 82 6.39 6.13 -4.20
C PRO A 82 5.46 5.45 -5.22
N PHE A 83 5.16 4.16 -5.04
CA PHE A 83 4.32 3.36 -5.95
C PHE A 83 3.27 2.59 -5.13
N GLY A 84 2.41 3.34 -4.43
CA GLY A 84 1.54 2.83 -3.38
C GLY A 84 0.61 1.69 -3.80
N GLY A 85 0.13 1.69 -5.06
CA GLY A 85 -0.72 0.65 -5.63
C GLY A 85 -1.92 0.35 -4.75
N SER A 86 -2.08 -0.91 -4.36
CA SER A 86 -3.17 -1.33 -3.47
C SER A 86 -3.01 -0.90 -2.01
N GLY A 87 -1.87 -0.29 -1.63
CA GLY A 87 -1.61 0.18 -0.28
C GLY A 87 -0.99 -0.85 0.65
N SER A 88 -0.43 -1.96 0.13
CA SER A 88 0.17 -3.02 0.97
C SER A 88 1.24 -2.47 1.93
N THR A 89 2.06 -1.50 1.50
CA THR A 89 3.07 -0.86 2.34
C THR A 89 2.47 -0.03 3.47
N LEU A 90 1.37 0.70 3.21
CA LEU A 90 0.67 1.46 4.25
C LEU A 90 0.11 0.53 5.33
N ILE A 91 -0.49 -0.57 4.93
CA ILE A 91 -1.03 -1.58 5.86
C ILE A 91 0.10 -2.22 6.68
N ALA A 92 1.22 -2.57 6.03
CA ALA A 92 2.38 -3.14 6.71
C ALA A 92 2.99 -2.14 7.71
N ALA A 93 3.11 -0.87 7.34
CA ALA A 93 3.62 0.18 8.22
C ALA A 93 2.71 0.37 9.45
N GLU A 94 1.39 0.46 9.27
CA GLU A 94 0.43 0.57 10.39
C GLU A 94 0.54 -0.62 11.34
N LYS A 95 0.51 -1.86 10.82
CA LYS A 95 0.61 -3.09 11.63
C LYS A 95 1.95 -3.22 12.36
N THR A 96 2.99 -2.57 11.86
CA THR A 96 4.32 -2.57 12.49
C THR A 96 4.61 -1.31 13.29
N LYS A 97 3.62 -0.42 13.49
CA LYS A 97 3.78 0.84 14.25
C LYS A 97 4.82 1.79 13.63
N ARG A 98 4.93 1.80 12.29
CA ARG A 98 5.67 2.80 11.51
C ARG A 98 4.67 3.78 10.88
N ARG A 99 5.16 4.93 10.41
CA ARG A 99 4.36 5.92 9.67
C ARG A 99 4.54 5.69 8.17
N GLY A 100 3.54 5.11 7.52
CA GLY A 100 3.55 4.95 6.07
C GLY A 100 3.25 6.28 5.36
N ARG A 101 4.01 6.59 4.30
CA ARG A 101 3.76 7.70 3.37
C ARG A 101 3.76 7.15 1.96
N LEU A 102 2.61 7.21 1.29
CA LEU A 102 2.43 6.63 -0.04
C LEU A 102 2.22 7.73 -1.07
N ILE A 103 2.71 7.50 -2.28
CA ILE A 103 2.35 8.25 -3.48
C ILE A 103 1.73 7.25 -4.45
N GLU A 104 0.58 7.59 -5.00
CA GLU A 104 -0.10 6.79 -6.02
C GLU A 104 -0.69 7.74 -7.06
N TYR A 105 -0.53 7.38 -8.34
CA TYR A 105 -0.96 8.20 -9.46
C TYR A 105 -2.41 7.94 -9.84
N GLU A 106 -2.84 6.68 -9.79
CA GLU A 106 -4.17 6.26 -10.20
C GLU A 106 -5.20 6.53 -9.07
N PRO A 107 -6.21 7.39 -9.30
CA PRO A 107 -7.17 7.76 -8.27
C PRO A 107 -7.97 6.57 -7.70
N GLY A 108 -8.31 5.56 -8.52
CA GLY A 108 -8.99 4.35 -8.07
C GLY A 108 -8.15 3.54 -7.07
N TYR A 109 -6.84 3.42 -7.29
CA TYR A 109 -5.93 2.77 -6.35
C TYR A 109 -5.68 3.59 -5.08
N CYS A 110 -5.72 4.91 -5.16
CA CYS A 110 -5.79 5.77 -3.97
C CYS A 110 -7.02 5.44 -3.12
N GLU A 111 -8.19 5.30 -3.75
CA GLU A 111 -9.44 4.92 -3.08
C GLU A 111 -9.36 3.52 -2.45
N VAL A 112 -8.85 2.51 -3.19
CA VAL A 112 -8.62 1.15 -2.66
C VAL A 112 -7.75 1.21 -1.41
N THR A 113 -6.64 1.94 -1.47
CA THR A 113 -5.70 2.11 -0.35
C THR A 113 -6.39 2.73 0.87
N ILE A 114 -7.13 3.83 0.68
CA ILE A 114 -7.87 4.51 1.75
C ILE A 114 -8.89 3.57 2.39
N ARG A 115 -9.71 2.89 1.59
CA ARG A 115 -10.72 1.95 2.09
C ARG A 115 -10.09 0.82 2.90
N ARG A 116 -9.02 0.19 2.39
CA ARG A 116 -8.28 -0.86 3.10
C ARG A 116 -7.74 -0.38 4.43
N TRP A 117 -7.12 0.81 4.47
CA TRP A 117 -6.58 1.37 5.70
C TRP A 117 -7.67 1.68 6.72
N GLN A 118 -8.79 2.29 6.32
CA GLN A 118 -9.91 2.56 7.23
C GLN A 118 -10.52 1.28 7.78
N MET A 119 -10.67 0.22 6.97
CA MET A 119 -11.20 -1.07 7.44
C MET A 119 -10.33 -1.71 8.52
N ILE A 120 -9.00 -1.62 8.39
CA ILE A 120 -8.06 -2.26 9.31
C ILE A 120 -7.86 -1.43 10.58
N THR A 121 -7.94 -0.11 10.49
CA THR A 121 -7.68 0.80 11.62
C THR A 121 -8.93 1.28 12.33
N HIS A 122 -10.09 1.16 11.69
CA HIS A 122 -11.36 1.78 12.10
C HIS A 122 -11.29 3.31 12.24
N LYS A 123 -10.28 3.95 11.64
CA LYS A 123 -10.12 5.40 11.62
C LYS A 123 -10.76 5.98 10.36
N ALA A 124 -11.16 7.25 10.43
CA ALA A 124 -11.56 8.01 9.26
C ALA A 124 -10.32 8.64 8.60
N ALA A 125 -10.16 8.45 7.30
CA ALA A 125 -9.16 9.15 6.51
C ALA A 125 -9.59 10.61 6.35
N ILE A 126 -8.63 11.52 6.49
CA ILE A 126 -8.84 12.97 6.47
C ILE A 126 -8.08 13.57 5.30
N LEU A 127 -8.75 14.42 4.52
CA LEU A 127 -8.09 15.25 3.52
C LEU A 127 -7.36 16.39 4.25
N GLU A 128 -6.04 16.35 4.29
CA GLU A 128 -5.21 17.29 5.06
C GLU A 128 -5.57 18.76 4.79
N THR A 129 -5.78 19.13 3.53
CA THR A 129 -6.00 20.52 3.13
C THR A 129 -7.32 21.12 3.61
N THR A 130 -8.34 20.30 3.86
CA THR A 130 -9.67 20.78 4.28
C THR A 130 -10.11 20.27 5.65
N GLY A 131 -9.45 19.25 6.18
CA GLY A 131 -9.88 18.55 7.40
C GLY A 131 -11.12 17.67 7.22
N GLU A 132 -11.68 17.58 6.02
CA GLU A 132 -12.87 16.77 5.75
C GLU A 132 -12.55 15.27 5.80
N LYS A 133 -13.52 14.47 6.27
CA LYS A 133 -13.42 13.01 6.18
C LYS A 133 -13.56 12.56 4.72
N TYR A 134 -12.90 11.46 4.38
CA TYR A 134 -12.95 10.89 3.04
C TYR A 134 -14.38 10.70 2.50
N VAL A 135 -15.31 10.25 3.35
CA VAL A 135 -16.73 10.08 2.95
C VAL A 135 -17.42 11.40 2.58
N ASP A 136 -17.07 12.48 3.26
CA ASP A 136 -17.66 13.80 3.00
C ASP A 136 -17.08 14.40 1.71
N VAL A 137 -15.75 14.25 1.52
CA VAL A 137 -15.07 14.59 0.27
C VAL A 137 -15.66 13.81 -0.91
N GLN A 138 -15.92 12.51 -0.75
CA GLN A 138 -16.50 11.67 -1.80
C GLN A 138 -17.89 12.17 -2.20
N LYS A 139 -18.78 12.43 -1.23
CA LYS A 139 -20.12 12.96 -1.47
C LYS A 139 -20.10 14.31 -2.18
N ARG A 140 -19.25 15.23 -1.70
CA ARG A 140 -19.12 16.57 -2.28
C ARG A 140 -18.65 16.51 -3.72
N ARG A 141 -17.57 15.77 -4.00
CA ARG A 141 -17.04 15.62 -5.36
C ARG A 141 -18.03 14.94 -6.31
N ALA A 142 -18.82 13.97 -5.84
CA ALA A 142 -19.86 13.35 -6.64
C ALA A 142 -20.97 14.35 -7.01
N ALA A 143 -21.45 15.15 -6.05
CA ALA A 143 -22.43 16.20 -6.30
C ALA A 143 -21.90 17.30 -7.24
N ASP A 144 -20.62 17.67 -7.10
CA ASP A 144 -19.96 18.64 -7.99
C ASP A 144 -19.87 18.11 -9.43
N MET A 145 -19.54 16.83 -9.60
CA MET A 145 -19.54 16.16 -10.92
C MET A 145 -20.93 16.10 -11.55
N GLU A 146 -21.96 15.76 -10.78
CA GLU A 146 -23.35 15.71 -11.25
C GLU A 146 -23.84 17.08 -11.72
N LYS A 147 -23.57 18.14 -10.93
CA LYS A 147 -23.87 19.52 -11.33
C LYS A 147 -23.15 19.91 -12.62
N ALA A 148 -21.86 19.57 -12.74
CA ALA A 148 -21.08 19.86 -13.94
C ALA A 148 -21.64 19.13 -15.18
N ALA A 149 -22.09 17.89 -15.01
CA ALA A 149 -22.71 17.10 -16.08
C ALA A 149 -24.05 17.71 -16.53
N ASN A 150 -24.94 18.06 -15.59
CA ASN A 150 -26.23 18.69 -15.90
C ASN A 150 -26.03 20.03 -16.64
N ALA A 151 -25.12 20.88 -16.18
CA ALA A 151 -24.80 22.14 -16.85
C ALA A 151 -24.18 21.95 -18.24
N ALA A 152 -23.51 20.83 -18.51
CA ALA A 152 -22.99 20.51 -19.84
C ALA A 152 -24.10 20.06 -20.80
N LEU A 153 -25.09 19.30 -20.31
CA LEU A 153 -26.26 18.89 -21.09
C LEU A 153 -27.12 20.09 -21.50
N GLU A 154 -27.43 20.98 -20.54
CA GLU A 154 -28.21 22.19 -20.80
C GLU A 154 -27.56 23.10 -21.88
N ARG A 155 -26.22 23.14 -21.93
CA ARG A 155 -25.47 23.89 -22.97
C ARG A 155 -25.43 23.20 -24.32
N SER A 156 -25.73 21.90 -24.40
CA SER A 156 -25.75 21.15 -25.66
C SER A 156 -27.12 21.14 -26.33
N GLU A 157 -28.17 21.49 -25.58
CA GLU A 157 -29.56 21.54 -26.05
C GLU A 157 -30.00 22.93 -26.53
N GLY A 158 -29.17 23.97 -26.36
CA GLY A 158 -29.40 25.34 -26.82
C GLY A 158 -28.41 25.79 -27.89
#